data_AF-A0A7K1SIQ6-F1
#
_entry.id   AF-A0A7K1SIQ6-F1
#
_cell.length_a   1.000
_cell.length_b   1.000
_cell.length_c   1.000
_cell.angle_alpha   90.00
_cell.angle_beta   90.00
_cell.angle_gamma   90.00
#
_symmetry.space_group_name_H-M   'P 1'
#
loop_
_entity.id
_entity.type
_entity.pdbx_description
1 polymer ?
#
loop_
_entity_poly.entity_id
_entity_poly.type
_entity_poly.pdbx_seq_one_letter_code
_entity_poly.pdbx_strand_id
1 'polypeptide(L)'
;MKDLKQRFVEEYCIVWKGAPAAIRAGYAKSRAKQTARDLLQDPEIQAAIKEYHSKHGMSVEEAIKRNTDIGRTRLNDYMKVEEVWESTFERKPLADLIAELNLQIKIDDEFSDRAGLTEQEQGKIFELNKAREREILRYEIELKLNPKAYRVVKSEPRPVEKPTVDLIKLAKADEEGAIKKISWNERGLPSVEMYPADAAIKTALQIHGKLVEKHDHSSSDGSMTPKSIAIDPAKLTPEQLSNLVDVIRNVEQS
;
A
#
# COMPACT_ATOMS: atom_id res chain seq x y z
N MET A 1 -23.09 -38.17 -24.13
CA MET A 1 -23.63 -37.82 -22.80
C MET A 1 -22.50 -37.98 -21.81
N LYS A 2 -22.10 -36.90 -21.12
CA LYS A 2 -21.02 -36.94 -20.13
C LYS A 2 -21.54 -37.69 -18.89
N ASP A 3 -20.73 -38.59 -18.36
CA ASP A 3 -21.09 -39.37 -17.17
C ASP A 3 -21.45 -38.44 -16.00
N LEU A 4 -22.51 -38.76 -15.24
CA LEU A 4 -22.98 -37.95 -14.10
C LEU A 4 -21.88 -37.82 -13.03
N LYS A 5 -21.05 -38.87 -12.88
CA LYS A 5 -19.87 -38.86 -12.01
C LYS A 5 -18.82 -37.84 -12.48
N GLN A 6 -18.52 -37.80 -13.78
CA GLN A 6 -17.57 -36.84 -14.34
C GLN A 6 -18.07 -35.40 -14.17
N ARG A 7 -19.37 -35.17 -14.38
CA ARG A 7 -19.96 -33.84 -14.16
C ARG A 7 -19.97 -33.45 -12.68
N PHE A 8 -20.10 -34.42 -11.76
CA PHE A 8 -19.95 -34.18 -10.33
C PHE A 8 -18.53 -33.73 -9.96
N VAL A 9 -17.49 -34.36 -10.54
CA VAL A 9 -16.09 -33.96 -10.31
C VAL A 9 -15.86 -32.51 -10.74
N GLU A 10 -16.32 -32.14 -11.93
CA GLU A 10 -16.17 -30.77 -12.47
C GLU A 10 -16.87 -29.73 -11.59
N GLU A 11 -18.13 -29.98 -11.24
CA GLU A 11 -18.90 -29.07 -10.39
C GLU A 11 -18.33 -29.01 -8.97
N TYR A 12 -17.85 -30.12 -8.42
CA TYR A 12 -17.27 -30.16 -7.09
C TYR A 12 -16.00 -29.32 -6.99
N CYS A 13 -15.15 -29.36 -8.01
CA CYS A 13 -13.93 -28.55 -8.08
C CYS A 13 -14.20 -27.04 -8.20
N ILE A 14 -15.41 -26.63 -8.60
CA ILE A 14 -15.83 -25.22 -8.68
C ILE A 14 -16.38 -24.74 -7.33
N VAL A 15 -17.34 -25.47 -6.74
CA VAL A 15 -18.07 -25.00 -5.54
C VAL A 15 -17.48 -25.47 -4.20
N TRP A 16 -16.61 -26.49 -4.21
CA TRP A 16 -16.04 -27.13 -3.01
C TRP A 16 -17.09 -27.56 -1.98
N LYS A 17 -18.30 -27.84 -2.46
CA LYS A 17 -19.47 -28.26 -1.65
C LYS A 17 -20.16 -29.43 -2.33
N GLY A 18 -20.21 -30.57 -1.64
CA GLY A 18 -20.71 -31.83 -2.19
C GLY A 18 -22.16 -31.77 -2.68
N ALA A 19 -23.10 -31.37 -1.81
CA ALA A 19 -24.53 -31.36 -2.17
C ALA A 19 -24.88 -30.38 -3.31
N PRO A 20 -24.36 -29.13 -3.35
CA PRO A 20 -24.52 -28.25 -4.51
C PRO A 20 -23.93 -28.84 -5.81
N ALA A 21 -22.75 -29.47 -5.75
CA ALA A 21 -22.13 -30.09 -6.90
C ALA A 21 -22.98 -31.25 -7.47
N ALA A 22 -23.51 -32.11 -6.59
CA ALA A 22 -24.39 -33.20 -7.00
C ALA A 22 -25.67 -32.70 -7.70
N ILE A 23 -26.28 -31.63 -7.20
CA ILE A 23 -27.47 -31.04 -7.85
C ILE A 23 -27.14 -30.52 -9.25
N ARG A 24 -26.02 -29.80 -9.41
CA ARG A 24 -25.59 -29.25 -10.71
C ARG A 24 -25.16 -30.33 -11.71
N ALA A 25 -24.61 -31.43 -11.20
CA ALA A 25 -24.29 -32.60 -11.99
C ALA A 25 -25.54 -33.34 -12.51
N GLY A 26 -26.72 -33.10 -11.93
CA GLY A 26 -28.00 -33.67 -12.36
C GLY A 26 -28.60 -34.70 -11.40
N TYR A 27 -28.03 -34.88 -10.21
CA TYR A 27 -28.59 -35.78 -9.20
C TYR A 27 -29.82 -35.19 -8.49
N ALA A 28 -30.71 -36.06 -8.02
CA ALA A 28 -31.94 -35.67 -7.35
C ALA A 28 -31.70 -34.79 -6.11
N LYS A 29 -32.36 -33.63 -6.06
CA LYS A 29 -32.22 -32.64 -4.98
C LYS A 29 -32.51 -33.22 -3.60
N SER A 30 -33.47 -34.14 -3.50
CA SER A 30 -33.86 -34.79 -2.23
C SER A 30 -32.77 -35.67 -1.63
N ARG A 31 -31.86 -36.23 -2.44
CA ARG A 31 -30.79 -37.14 -2.00
C ARG A 31 -29.37 -36.60 -2.18
N ALA A 32 -29.23 -35.38 -2.70
CA ALA A 32 -27.94 -34.77 -3.06
C ALA A 32 -26.88 -34.82 -1.94
N LYS A 33 -27.26 -34.68 -0.66
CA LYS A 33 -26.31 -34.81 0.47
C LYS A 33 -25.75 -36.22 0.62
N GLN A 34 -26.63 -37.23 0.54
CA GLN A 34 -26.24 -38.63 0.66
C GLN A 34 -25.41 -39.04 -0.56
N THR A 35 -25.90 -38.73 -1.77
CA THR A 35 -25.18 -39.01 -3.01
C THR A 35 -23.80 -38.36 -3.05
N ALA A 36 -23.67 -37.10 -2.62
CA ALA A 36 -22.36 -36.45 -2.56
C ALA A 36 -21.41 -37.11 -1.56
N ARG A 37 -21.90 -37.56 -0.40
CA ARG A 37 -21.08 -38.29 0.58
C ARG A 37 -20.58 -39.61 -0.02
N ASP A 38 -21.46 -40.36 -0.66
CA ASP A 38 -21.13 -41.66 -1.26
C ASP A 38 -20.13 -41.48 -2.42
N LEU A 39 -20.34 -40.49 -3.29
CA LEU A 39 -19.42 -40.16 -4.39
C LEU A 39 -18.05 -39.68 -3.87
N LEU A 40 -17.99 -38.92 -2.79
CA LEU A 40 -16.71 -38.51 -2.20
C LEU A 40 -15.98 -39.66 -1.49
N GLN A 41 -16.65 -40.76 -1.16
CA GLN A 41 -16.00 -41.95 -0.61
C GLN A 41 -15.48 -42.90 -1.71
N ASP A 42 -15.93 -42.74 -2.95
CA ASP A 42 -15.48 -43.51 -4.10
C ASP A 42 -14.01 -43.17 -4.46
N PRO A 43 -13.07 -44.13 -4.40
CA PRO A 43 -11.67 -43.89 -4.74
C PRO A 43 -11.45 -43.39 -6.17
N GLU A 44 -12.28 -43.80 -7.12
CA GLU A 44 -12.17 -43.34 -8.52
C GLU A 44 -12.51 -41.85 -8.63
N ILE A 45 -13.53 -41.40 -7.91
CA ILE A 45 -13.91 -39.98 -7.85
C ILE A 45 -12.84 -39.16 -7.16
N GLN A 46 -12.25 -39.66 -6.06
CA GLN A 46 -11.14 -38.99 -5.38
C GLN A 46 -9.91 -38.85 -6.28
N ALA A 47 -9.57 -39.90 -7.03
CA ALA A 47 -8.50 -39.85 -8.02
C ALA A 47 -8.81 -38.84 -9.14
N ALA A 48 -10.04 -38.84 -9.65
CA ALA A 48 -10.48 -37.90 -10.68
C ALA A 48 -10.47 -36.44 -10.20
N ILE A 49 -10.87 -36.16 -8.96
CA ILE A 49 -10.77 -34.82 -8.34
C ILE A 49 -9.30 -34.39 -8.26
N LYS A 50 -8.42 -35.28 -7.79
CA LYS A 50 -6.98 -35.00 -7.69
C LYS A 50 -6.36 -34.73 -9.07
N GLU A 51 -6.70 -35.52 -10.07
CA GLU A 51 -6.24 -35.33 -11.45
C GLU A 51 -6.78 -34.03 -12.05
N TYR A 52 -8.06 -33.72 -11.84
CA TYR A 52 -8.68 -32.48 -12.27
C TYR A 52 -7.96 -31.26 -11.66
N HIS A 53 -7.67 -31.32 -10.36
CA HIS A 53 -6.91 -30.27 -9.66
C HIS A 53 -5.46 -30.17 -10.13
N SER A 54 -4.80 -31.29 -10.42
CA SER A 54 -3.45 -31.25 -10.99
C SER A 54 -3.40 -30.64 -12.39
N LYS A 55 -4.48 -30.75 -13.17
CA LYS A 55 -4.59 -30.22 -14.53
C LYS A 55 -5.05 -28.77 -14.59
N HIS A 56 -5.94 -28.35 -13.69
CA HIS A 56 -6.60 -27.04 -13.74
C HIS A 56 -6.27 -26.14 -12.54
N GLY A 57 -5.70 -26.71 -11.47
CA GLY A 57 -5.25 -25.98 -10.30
C GLY A 57 -3.83 -25.46 -10.45
N MET A 58 -3.50 -24.46 -9.64
CA MET A 58 -2.14 -23.97 -9.45
C MET A 58 -1.27 -25.10 -8.89
N SER A 59 -0.06 -25.27 -9.41
CA SER A 59 0.86 -26.26 -8.85
C SER A 59 1.29 -25.85 -7.43
N VAL A 60 1.68 -26.81 -6.60
CA VAL A 60 2.19 -26.54 -5.25
C VAL A 60 3.42 -25.63 -5.30
N GLU A 61 4.30 -25.85 -6.29
CA GLU A 61 5.50 -25.03 -6.51
C GLU A 61 5.14 -23.58 -6.88
N GLU A 62 4.14 -23.40 -7.73
CA GLU A 62 3.66 -22.07 -8.12
C GLU A 62 2.97 -21.36 -6.94
N ALA A 63 2.24 -22.10 -6.08
CA ALA A 63 1.66 -21.57 -4.85
C ALA A 63 2.74 -21.12 -3.85
N ILE A 64 3.81 -21.91 -3.68
CA ILE A 64 4.98 -21.54 -2.86
C ILE A 64 5.62 -20.27 -3.39
N LYS A 65 5.82 -20.19 -4.72
CA LYS A 65 6.39 -19.02 -5.37
C LYS A 65 5.54 -17.77 -5.10
N ARG A 66 4.22 -17.83 -5.36
CA ARG A 66 3.31 -16.71 -5.10
C ARG A 66 3.32 -16.28 -3.63
N ASN A 67 3.29 -17.24 -2.70
CA ASN A 67 3.34 -16.93 -1.27
C ASN A 67 4.68 -16.30 -0.86
N THR A 68 5.78 -16.69 -1.49
CA THR A 68 7.10 -16.07 -1.29
C THR A 68 7.15 -14.67 -1.86
N ASP A 69 6.61 -14.45 -3.06
CA ASP A 69 6.55 -13.14 -3.71
C ASP A 69 5.72 -12.15 -2.87
N ILE A 70 4.57 -12.60 -2.35
CA ILE A 70 3.77 -11.83 -1.38
C ILE A 70 4.58 -11.48 -0.13
N GLY A 71 5.30 -12.45 0.46
CA GLY A 71 6.13 -12.20 1.65
C GLY A 71 7.32 -11.28 1.41
N ARG A 72 7.79 -11.15 0.17
CA ARG A 72 8.87 -10.24 -0.22
C ARG A 72 8.40 -8.83 -0.54
N THR A 73 7.12 -8.66 -0.88
CA THR A 73 6.57 -7.39 -1.34
C THR A 73 6.68 -6.33 -0.24
N ARG A 74 7.26 -5.17 -0.55
CA ARG A 74 7.38 -4.03 0.39
C ARG A 74 6.72 -2.79 -0.19
N LEU A 75 6.10 -1.98 0.67
CA LEU A 75 5.46 -0.74 0.23
C LEU A 75 6.46 0.23 -0.45
N ASN A 76 7.71 0.25 0.01
CA ASN A 76 8.77 1.10 -0.54
C ASN A 76 9.10 0.77 -2.01
N ASP A 77 8.83 -0.44 -2.48
CA ASP A 77 9.09 -0.84 -3.88
C ASP A 77 8.16 -0.09 -4.86
N TYR A 78 7.06 0.45 -4.33
CA TYR A 78 6.05 1.23 -5.03
C TYR A 78 6.15 2.74 -4.78
N MET A 79 7.17 3.20 -4.05
CA MET A 79 7.42 4.63 -3.89
C MET A 79 8.51 5.08 -4.87
N LYS A 80 8.33 6.27 -5.44
CA LYS A 80 9.34 6.96 -6.24
C LYS A 80 9.52 8.37 -5.69
N VAL A 81 10.72 8.91 -5.84
CA VAL A 81 11.00 10.31 -5.51
C VAL A 81 10.84 11.11 -6.80
N GLU A 82 9.95 12.08 -6.78
CA GLU A 82 9.77 13.02 -7.89
C GLU A 82 10.18 14.42 -7.45
N GLU A 83 10.95 15.09 -8.30
CA GLU A 83 11.25 16.52 -8.13
C GLU A 83 10.03 17.32 -8.59
N VAL A 84 9.37 17.98 -7.64
CA VAL A 84 8.22 18.83 -7.92
C VAL A 84 8.58 20.27 -7.57
N TRP A 85 8.30 21.18 -8.50
CA TRP A 85 8.41 22.62 -8.27
C TRP A 85 7.22 23.08 -7.42
N GLU A 86 7.40 23.11 -6.11
CA GLU A 86 6.37 23.51 -5.16
C GLU A 86 6.74 24.87 -4.54
N SER A 87 5.71 25.71 -4.37
CA SER A 87 5.85 26.99 -3.68
C SER A 87 5.25 26.83 -2.29
N THR A 88 6.08 26.96 -1.28
CA THR A 88 5.68 26.82 0.12
C THR A 88 5.30 28.17 0.70
N PHE A 89 4.55 28.18 1.78
CA PHE A 89 4.32 29.41 2.52
C PHE A 89 5.44 29.62 3.53
N GLU A 90 6.19 30.72 3.37
CA GLU A 90 7.26 31.08 4.30
C GLU A 90 6.90 32.35 5.09
N ARG A 91 7.41 32.42 6.31
CA ARG A 91 7.24 33.59 7.17
C ARG A 91 8.30 34.61 6.78
N LYS A 92 7.86 35.71 6.17
CA LYS A 92 8.73 36.80 5.78
C LYS A 92 8.60 37.97 6.75
N PRO A 93 9.71 38.46 7.32
CA PRO A 93 9.71 39.68 8.12
C PRO A 93 9.13 40.86 7.33
N LEU A 94 8.39 41.75 8.01
CA LEU A 94 7.86 42.95 7.35
C LEU A 94 8.98 43.85 6.78
N ALA A 95 10.16 43.86 7.39
CA ALA A 95 11.30 44.63 6.90
C ALA A 95 11.73 44.21 5.49
N ASP A 96 11.78 42.90 5.24
CA ASP A 96 12.14 42.36 3.92
C ASP A 96 11.05 42.65 2.89
N LEU A 97 9.77 42.57 3.30
CA LEU A 97 8.65 42.93 2.42
C LEU A 97 8.63 44.41 2.05
N ILE A 98 8.96 45.29 2.99
CA ILE A 98 9.12 46.73 2.71
C ILE A 98 10.26 46.94 1.71
N ALA A 99 11.38 46.25 1.87
CA ALA A 99 12.50 46.33 0.93
C ALA A 99 12.10 45.87 -0.48
N GLU A 100 11.34 44.78 -0.59
CA GLU A 100 10.82 44.28 -1.87
C GLU A 100 9.84 45.22 -2.54
N LEU A 101 8.88 45.79 -1.79
CA LEU A 101 7.92 46.76 -2.32
C LEU A 101 8.64 48.03 -2.81
N ASN A 102 9.65 48.51 -2.08
CA ASN A 102 10.48 49.64 -2.52
C ASN A 102 11.27 49.31 -3.79
N LEU A 103 11.79 48.08 -3.91
CA LEU A 103 12.49 47.65 -5.12
C LEU A 103 11.52 47.57 -6.32
N GLN A 104 10.30 47.06 -6.11
CA GLN A 104 9.26 47.05 -7.15
C GLN A 104 8.91 48.45 -7.64
N ILE A 105 8.72 49.42 -6.72
CA ILE A 105 8.45 50.82 -7.10
C ILE A 105 9.59 51.36 -7.98
N LYS A 106 10.85 51.13 -7.59
CA LYS A 106 12.02 51.56 -8.37
C LYS A 106 12.08 50.91 -9.76
N ILE A 107 11.82 49.61 -9.84
CA ILE A 107 11.78 48.88 -11.13
C ILE A 107 10.67 49.45 -12.01
N ASP A 108 9.49 49.69 -11.44
CA ASP A 108 8.33 50.20 -12.17
C ASP A 108 8.56 51.63 -12.67
N ASP A 109 9.22 52.48 -11.88
CA ASP A 109 9.63 53.83 -12.29
C ASP A 109 10.65 53.76 -13.44
N GLU A 110 11.71 52.93 -13.31
CA GLU A 110 12.69 52.72 -14.39
C GLU A 110 12.07 52.12 -15.66
N PHE A 111 11.11 51.21 -15.50
CA PHE A 111 10.36 50.61 -16.59
C PHE A 111 9.51 51.64 -17.31
N SER A 112 8.79 52.49 -16.56
CA SER A 112 7.93 53.54 -17.10
C SER A 112 8.71 54.53 -17.97
N ASP A 113 9.92 54.89 -17.55
CA ASP A 113 10.80 55.81 -18.28
C ASP A 113 11.35 55.22 -19.59
N ARG A 114 11.63 53.90 -19.60
CA ARG A 114 12.28 53.23 -20.75
C ARG A 114 11.31 52.62 -21.76
N ALA A 115 10.12 52.23 -21.32
CA ALA A 115 9.20 51.45 -22.14
C ALA A 115 8.41 52.27 -23.17
N GLY A 116 8.54 53.60 -23.18
CA GLY A 116 7.86 54.48 -24.15
C GLY A 116 6.33 54.41 -24.04
N LEU A 117 5.82 54.28 -22.81
CA LEU A 117 4.41 54.07 -22.51
C LEU A 117 3.55 55.29 -22.84
N THR A 118 2.26 55.05 -23.06
CA THR A 118 1.27 56.13 -23.17
C THR A 118 0.99 56.76 -21.80
N GLU A 119 0.52 58.00 -21.79
CA GLU A 119 0.20 58.74 -20.55
C GLU A 119 -0.83 58.00 -19.66
N GLN A 120 -1.78 57.30 -20.29
CA GLN A 120 -2.77 56.48 -19.56
C GLN A 120 -2.14 55.25 -18.89
N GLU A 121 -1.13 54.63 -19.51
CA GLU A 121 -0.42 53.47 -18.95
C GLU A 121 0.53 53.90 -17.83
N GLN A 122 1.23 55.02 -18.00
CA GLN A 122 2.06 55.63 -16.96
C GLN A 122 1.20 56.00 -15.73
N GLY A 123 0.02 56.58 -15.94
CA GLY A 123 -0.92 56.87 -14.86
C GLY A 123 -1.35 55.62 -14.07
N LYS A 124 -1.51 54.47 -14.72
CA LYS A 124 -1.83 53.21 -14.03
C LYS A 124 -0.66 52.70 -13.17
N ILE A 125 0.56 52.77 -13.69
CA ILE A 125 1.77 52.37 -12.93
C ILE A 125 1.93 53.28 -11.71
N PHE A 126 1.72 54.60 -11.88
CA PHE A 126 1.78 55.56 -10.79
C PHE A 126 0.76 55.26 -9.67
N GLU A 127 -0.49 54.96 -10.03
CA GLU A 127 -1.52 54.59 -9.05
C GLU A 127 -1.18 53.27 -8.32
N LEU A 128 -0.59 52.30 -9.01
CA LEU A 128 -0.09 51.06 -8.38
C LEU A 128 1.06 51.35 -7.41
N ASN A 129 2.03 52.20 -7.79
CA ASN A 129 3.13 52.61 -6.92
C ASN A 129 2.61 53.35 -5.68
N LYS A 130 1.67 54.27 -5.84
CA LYS A 130 0.96 54.94 -4.73
C LYS A 130 0.28 53.95 -3.77
N ALA A 131 -0.31 52.87 -4.29
CA ALA A 131 -0.93 51.85 -3.47
C ALA A 131 0.13 51.07 -2.66
N ARG A 132 1.25 50.69 -3.30
CA ARG A 132 2.39 50.03 -2.62
C ARG A 132 3.03 50.92 -1.56
N GLU A 133 3.16 52.23 -1.79
CA GLU A 133 3.65 53.18 -0.79
C GLU A 133 2.76 53.21 0.47
N ARG A 134 1.43 53.19 0.29
CA ARG A 134 0.48 53.13 1.43
C ARG A 134 0.62 51.81 2.19
N GLU A 135 0.91 50.72 1.50
CA GLU A 135 1.15 49.41 2.10
C GLU A 135 2.47 49.39 2.89
N ILE A 136 3.56 49.95 2.34
CA ILE A 136 4.83 50.15 3.05
C ILE A 136 4.62 50.94 4.34
N LEU A 137 3.93 52.09 4.26
CA LEU A 137 3.65 52.91 5.43
C LEU A 137 2.90 52.14 6.52
N ARG A 138 1.94 51.29 6.11
CA ARG A 138 1.23 50.41 7.05
C ARG A 138 2.18 49.41 7.71
N TYR A 139 3.06 48.77 6.95
CA TYR A 139 4.04 47.82 7.49
C TYR A 139 5.07 48.50 8.41
N GLU A 140 5.49 49.73 8.11
CA GLU A 140 6.36 50.52 8.98
C GLU A 140 5.69 50.86 10.32
N ILE A 141 4.42 51.25 10.30
CA ILE A 141 3.64 51.48 11.53
C ILE A 141 3.53 50.18 12.33
N GLU A 142 3.29 49.05 11.67
CA GLU A 142 3.20 47.74 12.32
C GLU A 142 4.53 47.31 12.94
N LEU A 143 5.66 47.54 12.27
CA LEU A 143 7.00 47.27 12.83
C LEU A 143 7.33 48.14 14.03
N LYS A 144 6.87 49.41 14.05
CA LYS A 144 7.03 50.29 15.23
C LYS A 144 6.29 49.75 16.46
N LEU A 145 5.11 49.15 16.24
CA LEU A 145 4.31 48.55 17.31
C LEU A 145 4.79 47.14 17.68
N ASN A 146 5.29 46.38 16.70
CA ASN A 146 5.80 45.02 16.87
C ASN A 146 7.05 44.79 15.99
N PRO A 147 8.26 44.90 16.56
CA PRO A 147 9.51 44.73 15.81
C PRO A 147 9.70 43.34 15.19
N LYS A 148 8.94 42.32 15.63
CA LYS A 148 9.01 40.95 15.11
C LYS A 148 7.81 40.59 14.23
N ALA A 149 7.09 41.58 13.72
CA ALA A 149 5.96 41.36 12.83
C ALA A 149 6.40 40.70 11.51
N TYR A 150 5.56 39.79 11.01
CA TYR A 150 5.80 38.99 9.83
C TYR A 150 4.51 38.77 9.03
N ARG A 151 4.63 38.44 7.75
CA ARG A 151 3.53 37.94 6.93
C ARG A 151 3.87 36.57 6.38
N VAL A 152 2.84 35.78 6.15
CA VAL A 152 2.95 34.48 5.50
C VAL A 152 2.78 34.73 4.01
N VAL A 153 3.85 34.55 3.24
CA VAL A 153 3.87 34.81 1.80
C VAL A 153 4.24 33.53 1.07
N LYS A 154 3.71 33.38 -0.14
CA LYS A 154 4.03 32.27 -1.03
C LYS A 154 5.46 32.46 -1.55
N SER A 155 6.35 31.52 -1.22
CA SER A 155 7.74 31.52 -1.67
C SER A 155 7.82 31.26 -3.17
N GLU A 156 8.97 31.58 -3.75
CA GLU A 156 9.29 31.16 -5.11
C GLU A 156 9.26 29.62 -5.21
N PRO A 157 8.83 29.06 -6.36
CA PRO A 157 8.88 27.63 -6.59
C PRO A 157 10.32 27.13 -6.46
N ARG A 158 10.54 26.14 -5.59
CA ARG A 158 11.83 25.45 -5.48
C ARG A 158 11.64 23.97 -5.81
N PRO A 159 12.65 23.31 -6.39
CA PRO A 159 12.59 21.87 -6.58
C PRO A 159 12.61 21.21 -5.20
N VAL A 160 11.54 20.50 -4.87
CA VAL A 160 11.44 19.71 -3.65
C VAL A 160 11.25 18.26 -4.04
N GLU A 161 12.08 17.39 -3.47
CA GLU A 161 11.94 15.94 -3.59
C GLU A 161 10.73 15.49 -2.78
N LYS A 162 9.71 14.98 -3.47
CA LYS A 162 8.48 14.47 -2.84
C LYS A 162 8.37 12.98 -3.10
N PRO A 163 8.28 12.13 -2.05
CA PRO A 163 7.97 10.73 -2.25
C PRO A 163 6.53 10.63 -2.75
N THR A 164 6.37 10.14 -3.97
CA THR A 164 5.08 9.86 -4.59
C THR A 164 4.93 8.37 -4.85
N VAL A 165 3.68 7.94 -4.95
CA VAL A 165 3.35 6.53 -5.19
C VAL A 165 3.40 6.26 -6.69
N ASP A 166 4.08 5.19 -7.09
CA ASP A 166 4.08 4.69 -8.46
C ASP A 166 2.81 3.89 -8.74
N LEU A 167 1.80 4.59 -9.27
CA LEU A 167 0.49 4.02 -9.60
C LEU A 167 0.56 2.90 -10.64
N ILE A 168 1.52 2.96 -11.57
CA ILE A 168 1.65 1.95 -12.63
C ILE A 168 2.16 0.65 -12.04
N LYS A 169 3.18 0.72 -11.18
CA LYS A 169 3.69 -0.48 -10.49
C LYS A 169 2.65 -1.07 -9.55
N LEU A 170 1.89 -0.23 -8.84
CA LEU A 170 0.81 -0.70 -7.97
C LEU A 170 -0.27 -1.44 -8.76
N ALA A 171 -0.74 -0.90 -9.89
CA ALA A 171 -1.75 -1.54 -10.71
C ALA A 171 -1.31 -2.94 -11.17
N LYS A 172 -0.05 -3.07 -11.62
CA LYS A 172 0.52 -4.38 -12.01
C LYS A 172 0.60 -5.35 -10.84
N ALA A 173 0.98 -4.88 -9.66
CA ALA A 173 1.09 -5.72 -8.47
C ALA A 173 -0.27 -6.22 -7.95
N ASP A 174 -1.35 -5.47 -8.18
CA ASP A 174 -2.72 -5.91 -7.90
C ASP A 174 -3.17 -6.99 -8.90
N GLU A 175 -2.88 -6.80 -10.20
CA GLU A 175 -3.13 -7.81 -11.25
C GLU A 175 -2.37 -9.13 -11.01
N GLU A 176 -1.13 -9.04 -10.54
CA GLU A 176 -0.29 -10.20 -10.19
C GLU A 176 -0.69 -10.87 -8.86
N GLY A 177 -1.54 -10.22 -8.06
CA GLY A 177 -1.99 -10.70 -6.76
C GLY A 177 -0.94 -10.58 -5.65
N ALA A 178 0.09 -9.75 -5.84
CA ALA A 178 1.09 -9.46 -4.81
C ALA A 178 0.53 -8.54 -3.70
N ILE A 179 -0.45 -7.71 -4.06
CA ILE A 179 -1.17 -6.82 -3.14
C ILE A 179 -2.58 -7.39 -2.89
N LYS A 180 -3.13 -7.13 -1.70
CA LYS A 180 -4.45 -7.66 -1.32
C LYS A 180 -5.58 -6.84 -1.92
N LYS A 181 -5.44 -5.51 -1.92
CA LYS A 181 -6.43 -4.59 -2.45
C LYS A 181 -5.86 -3.21 -2.73
N ILE A 182 -6.30 -2.61 -3.83
CA ILE A 182 -6.17 -1.17 -4.09
C ILE A 182 -7.55 -0.53 -4.08
N SER A 183 -7.70 0.59 -3.37
CA SER A 183 -8.91 1.42 -3.38
C SER A 183 -8.56 2.90 -3.56
N TRP A 184 -9.57 3.71 -3.90
CA TRP A 184 -9.39 5.14 -4.14
C TRP A 184 -10.34 5.93 -3.24
N ASN A 185 -9.85 7.00 -2.65
CA ASN A 185 -10.69 7.90 -1.86
C ASN A 185 -11.40 8.94 -2.77
N GLU A 186 -12.30 9.74 -2.18
CA GLU A 186 -13.06 10.78 -2.87
C GLU A 186 -12.18 11.86 -3.54
N ARG A 187 -10.91 11.97 -3.11
CA ARG A 187 -9.92 12.90 -3.66
C ARG A 187 -9.02 12.26 -4.71
N GLY A 188 -9.28 11.01 -5.10
CA GLY A 188 -8.50 10.27 -6.08
C GLY A 188 -7.11 9.86 -5.58
N LEU A 189 -6.89 9.76 -4.26
CA LEU A 189 -5.65 9.21 -3.70
C LEU A 189 -5.80 7.69 -3.49
N PRO A 190 -4.76 6.91 -3.85
CA PRO A 190 -4.79 5.46 -3.69
C PRO A 190 -4.63 5.07 -2.21
N SER A 191 -5.31 4.01 -1.82
CA SER A 191 -5.14 3.30 -0.56
C SER A 191 -4.80 1.85 -0.88
N VAL A 192 -3.70 1.36 -0.30
CA VAL A 192 -3.14 0.04 -0.60
C VAL A 192 -3.20 -0.81 0.65
N GLU A 193 -3.86 -1.97 0.55
CA GLU A 193 -3.88 -3.00 1.58
C GLU A 193 -2.96 -4.15 1.15
N MET A 194 -1.94 -4.44 1.95
CA MET A 194 -1.01 -5.55 1.70
C MET A 194 -1.40 -6.78 2.49
N TYR A 195 -0.94 -7.95 2.05
CA TYR A 195 -0.99 -9.15 2.88
C TYR A 195 -0.03 -9.01 4.07
N PRO A 196 -0.38 -9.57 5.25
CA PRO A 196 0.54 -9.59 6.37
C PRO A 196 1.75 -10.48 6.02
N ALA A 197 2.94 -9.87 5.98
CA ALA A 197 4.18 -10.55 5.63
C ALA A 197 4.44 -11.76 6.55
N ASP A 198 4.14 -11.65 7.84
CA ASP A 198 4.34 -12.72 8.83
C ASP A 198 3.57 -14.00 8.50
N ALA A 199 2.33 -13.87 8.01
CA ALA A 199 1.51 -15.03 7.64
C ALA A 199 2.07 -15.74 6.40
N ALA A 200 2.52 -14.98 5.41
CA ALA A 200 3.15 -15.51 4.21
C ALA A 200 4.48 -16.21 4.55
N ILE A 201 5.32 -15.58 5.38
CA ILE A 201 6.60 -16.13 5.84
C ILE A 201 6.38 -17.40 6.67
N LYS A 202 5.42 -17.39 7.60
CA LYS A 202 5.07 -18.58 8.41
C LYS A 202 4.66 -19.76 7.51
N THR A 203 3.81 -19.49 6.52
CA THR A 203 3.36 -20.51 5.56
C THR A 203 4.55 -21.04 4.75
N ALA A 204 5.46 -20.18 4.29
CA ALA A 204 6.67 -20.61 3.60
C ALA A 204 7.58 -21.48 4.49
N LEU A 205 7.79 -21.10 5.75
CA LEU A 205 8.59 -21.87 6.72
C LEU A 205 7.97 -23.24 7.05
N GLN A 206 6.64 -23.33 7.10
CA GLN A 206 5.92 -24.59 7.27
C GLN A 206 6.12 -25.52 6.07
N ILE A 207 6.01 -24.99 4.85
CA ILE A 207 6.20 -25.77 3.62
C ILE A 207 7.64 -26.30 3.52
N HIS A 208 8.63 -25.50 3.93
CA HIS A 208 10.02 -25.93 3.96
C HIS A 208 10.37 -26.84 5.16
N GLY A 209 9.38 -27.26 5.97
CA GLY A 209 9.58 -28.15 7.11
C GLY A 209 10.39 -27.54 8.27
N LYS A 210 10.65 -26.23 8.22
CA LYS A 210 11.38 -25.51 9.29
C LYS A 210 10.48 -25.12 10.46
N LEU A 211 9.16 -25.09 10.23
CA LEU A 211 8.15 -24.85 11.26
C LEU A 211 7.11 -25.96 11.22
N VAL A 212 7.10 -26.83 12.22
CA VAL A 212 6.12 -27.92 12.32
C VAL A 212 5.05 -27.51 13.32
N GLU A 213 3.84 -27.26 12.83
CA GLU A 213 2.67 -27.12 13.71
C GLU A 213 2.26 -28.53 14.20
N LYS A 214 2.72 -28.91 15.38
CA LYS A 214 2.20 -30.09 16.08
C LYS A 214 0.76 -29.81 16.49
N HIS A 215 -0.20 -30.31 15.72
CA HIS A 215 -1.59 -30.43 16.16
C HIS A 215 -1.69 -31.70 17.01
N ASP A 216 -1.78 -31.54 18.33
CA ASP A 216 -1.99 -32.65 19.25
C ASP A 216 -3.46 -33.07 19.16
N HIS A 217 -3.75 -34.14 18.41
CA HIS A 217 -5.10 -34.71 18.31
C HIS A 217 -5.45 -35.66 19.46
N SER A 218 -4.62 -35.71 20.51
CA SER A 218 -4.88 -36.52 21.69
C SER A 218 -4.69 -35.72 22.96
N SER A 219 -5.73 -35.00 23.38
CA SER A 219 -5.92 -34.78 24.82
C SER A 219 -6.48 -36.07 25.39
N SER A 220 -5.66 -36.86 26.09
CA SER A 220 -6.13 -38.02 26.86
C SER A 220 -6.98 -37.63 28.07
N ASP A 221 -7.25 -36.34 28.27
CA ASP A 221 -7.90 -35.77 29.46
C ASP A 221 -9.14 -34.89 29.13
N GLY A 222 -9.59 -34.88 27.86
CA GLY A 222 -10.85 -34.25 27.46
C GLY A 222 -10.94 -32.72 27.54
N SER A 223 -9.91 -32.01 28.04
CA SER A 223 -9.90 -30.54 28.07
C SER A 223 -9.40 -29.93 26.75
N MET A 224 -10.23 -29.10 26.12
CA MET A 224 -9.94 -28.34 24.89
C MET A 224 -9.21 -27.02 25.19
N THR A 225 -8.07 -27.07 25.87
CA THR A 225 -7.20 -25.90 26.06
C THR A 225 -5.87 -26.13 25.32
N PRO A 226 -5.52 -25.32 24.30
CA PRO A 226 -4.26 -25.47 23.59
C PRO A 226 -3.07 -25.16 24.53
N LYS A 227 -2.17 -26.12 24.71
CA LYS A 227 -0.89 -25.90 25.42
C LYS A 227 0.06 -25.10 24.52
N SER A 228 0.75 -24.13 25.11
CA SER A 228 1.71 -23.25 24.43
C SER A 228 2.84 -24.03 23.74
N ILE A 229 3.15 -23.63 22.51
CA ILE A 229 4.18 -24.21 21.65
C ILE A 229 5.56 -23.94 22.26
N ALA A 230 6.30 -25.02 22.59
CA ALA A 230 7.71 -24.94 22.95
C ALA A 230 8.56 -25.12 21.69
N ILE A 231 9.40 -24.12 21.39
CA ILE A 231 10.45 -24.22 20.37
C ILE A 231 11.54 -25.11 20.95
N ASP A 232 11.91 -26.20 20.28
CA ASP A 232 12.97 -27.11 20.70
C ASP A 232 14.31 -26.63 20.10
N PRO A 233 15.20 -26.01 20.89
CA PRO A 233 16.43 -25.41 20.40
C PRO A 233 17.44 -26.46 19.90
N ALA A 234 17.26 -27.74 20.22
CA ALA A 234 18.16 -28.81 19.80
C ALA A 234 18.12 -29.15 18.30
N LYS A 235 17.15 -28.59 17.54
CA LYS A 235 16.95 -28.85 16.10
C LYS A 235 17.37 -27.69 15.19
N LEU A 236 17.95 -26.62 15.74
CA LEU A 236 18.40 -25.47 14.97
C LEU A 236 19.85 -25.65 14.53
N THR A 237 20.15 -25.28 13.29
CA THR A 237 21.55 -25.24 12.83
C THR A 237 22.32 -24.10 13.51
N PRO A 238 23.66 -24.18 13.60
CA PRO A 238 24.47 -23.12 14.22
C PRO A 238 24.24 -21.73 13.63
N GLU A 239 23.99 -21.64 12.31
CA GLU A 239 23.66 -20.39 11.61
C GLU A 239 22.28 -19.84 12.01
N GLN A 240 21.32 -20.71 12.29
CA GLN A 240 19.97 -20.30 12.73
C GLN A 240 19.97 -19.84 14.19
N LEU A 241 20.83 -20.42 15.03
CA LEU A 241 21.06 -19.96 16.40
C LEU A 241 21.73 -18.58 16.41
N SER A 242 22.73 -18.36 15.54
CA SER A 242 23.37 -17.05 15.36
C SER A 242 22.35 -15.96 15.03
N ASN A 243 21.52 -16.18 14.01
CA ASN A 243 20.52 -15.20 13.59
C ASN A 243 19.46 -14.92 14.67
N LEU A 244 19.11 -15.91 15.49
CA LEU A 244 18.19 -15.73 16.62
C LEU A 244 18.82 -14.88 17.73
N VAL A 245 20.10 -15.09 18.03
CA VAL A 245 20.85 -14.29 19.01
C VAL A 245 20.99 -12.84 18.53
N ASP A 246 21.21 -12.62 17.24
CA ASP A 246 21.33 -11.28 16.66
C ASP A 246 19.98 -10.52 16.68
N VAL A 247 18.87 -11.22 16.44
CA VAL A 247 17.52 -10.64 16.57
C VAL A 247 17.21 -10.27 18.03
N ILE A 248 17.57 -11.11 19.00
CA ILE A 248 17.33 -10.84 20.43
C ILE A 248 18.17 -9.64 20.90
N ARG A 249 19.44 -9.55 20.51
CA ARG A 249 20.32 -8.42 20.88
C ARG A 249 19.84 -7.08 20.33
N ASN A 250 19.25 -7.06 19.13
CA ASN A 250 18.73 -5.83 18.54
C ASN A 250 17.42 -5.35 19.18
N VAL A 251 16.64 -6.25 19.78
CA VAL A 251 15.41 -5.91 20.50
C VAL A 251 15.70 -5.32 21.90
N GLU A 252 16.81 -5.69 22.54
CA GLU A 252 17.20 -5.14 23.85
C GLU A 252 17.91 -3.77 23.78
N GLN A 253 18.28 -3.31 22.58
CA GLN A 253 18.95 -2.01 22.36
C GLN A 253 18.04 -0.94 21.73
N SER A 254 16.74 -1.21 21.61
CA SER A 254 15.73 -0.28 21.05
C SER A 254 14.75 0.23 22.09
#